data_AF-A0A358Y5P6-F1
#
_entry.id   AF-A0A358Y5P6-F1
#
_cell.length_a   1.000
_cell.length_b   1.000
_cell.length_c   1.000
_cell.angle_alpha   90.00
_cell.angle_beta   90.00
_cell.angle_gamma   90.00
#
_symmetry.space_group_name_H-M   'P 1'
#
loop_
_entity.id
_entity.type
_entity.pdbx_description
1 polymer ?
#
loop_
_entity_poly.entity_id
_entity_poly.type
_entity_poly.pdbx_seq_one_letter_code
_entity_poly.pdbx_strand_id
1 'polypeptide(L)' 'MFCRVDLSIYPNPVFEFLHVSVSNDVIGESYQIVNQLGQVVLTGKIDNKNLILDLANIEKGIYILEVQTVKKELFKIL' A
#
# COMPACT_ATOMS: atom_id res chain seq x y z
N MET A 1 -4.96 0.78 -22.53
CA MET A 1 -5.64 0.05 -21.45
C MET A 1 -4.99 0.48 -20.15
N PHE A 2 -5.60 1.43 -19.44
CA PHE A 2 -5.05 2.01 -18.21
C PHE A 2 -5.17 0.98 -17.09
N CYS A 3 -4.08 0.77 -16.34
CA CYS A 3 -4.11 -0.07 -15.15
C CYS A 3 -4.78 0.73 -14.03
N ARG A 4 -5.96 0.29 -13.58
CA ARG A 4 -6.66 0.90 -12.45
C ARG A 4 -6.24 0.19 -11.18
N VAL A 5 -5.55 0.91 -10.31
CA VAL A 5 -5.26 0.44 -8.96
C VAL A 5 -6.41 0.92 -8.07
N ASP A 6 -7.35 0.02 -7.82
CA ASP A 6 -8.39 0.26 -6.82
C ASP A 6 -7.87 -0.22 -5.47
N LEU A 7 -7.72 0.70 -4.51
CA LEU A 7 -7.19 0.42 -3.18
C LEU A 7 -8.15 0.96 -2.12
N SER A 8 -8.58 0.07 -1.22
CA SER A 8 -9.45 0.39 -0.10
C SER A 8 -8.79 -0.06 1.19
N ILE A 9 -8.79 0.79 2.21
CA ILE A 9 -8.21 0.47 3.52
C ILE A 9 -9.20 0.72 4.64
N TYR A 10 -9.18 -0.16 5.65
CA TYR A 10 -9.97 0.02 6.86
C TYR A 10 -9.40 -0.77 8.04
N PRO A 11 -9.65 -0.35 9.29
CA PRO A 11 -10.13 0.99 9.64
C PRO A 11 -9.03 2.04 9.40
N ASN A 12 -9.43 3.28 9.13
CA ASN A 12 -8.53 4.44 9.21
C ASN A 12 -9.24 5.49 10.07
N PRO A 13 -8.78 5.79 11.31
CA PRO A 13 -7.53 5.36 11.96
C PRO A 13 -7.46 3.88 12.37
N VAL A 14 -6.24 3.32 12.49
CA VAL A 14 -5.97 1.91 12.83
C VAL A 14 -5.18 1.77 14.14
N PHE A 15 -5.42 0.68 14.87
CA PHE A 15 -4.71 0.36 16.11
C PHE A 15 -3.70 -0.78 15.96
N GLU A 16 -4.14 -1.93 15.46
CA GLU A 16 -3.30 -3.14 15.37
C GLU A 16 -3.31 -3.73 13.97
N PHE A 17 -4.49 -4.01 13.41
CA PHE A 17 -4.61 -4.67 12.11
C PHE A 17 -5.25 -3.75 11.07
N LEU A 18 -4.52 -3.46 9.99
CA LEU A 18 -5.04 -2.73 8.83
C LEU A 18 -5.46 -3.73 7.75
N HIS A 19 -6.74 -3.70 7.39
CA HIS A 19 -7.24 -4.44 6.25
C HIS A 19 -7.05 -3.58 4.99
N VAL A 20 -6.44 -4.19 3.98
CA VAL A 20 -6.24 -3.57 2.67
C VAL A 20 -6.86 -4.49 1.62
N SER A 21 -7.71 -3.91 0.78
CA SER A 21 -8.28 -4.56 -0.39
C SER A 21 -7.73 -3.88 -1.64
N VAL A 22 -7.25 -4.68 -2.59
CA VAL A 22 -6.61 -4.20 -3.82
C VAL A 22 -7.28 -4.77 -5.07
N SER A 23 -7.04 -4.16 -6.24
CA SER A 23 -7.39 -4.74 -7.53
C SER A 23 -6.47 -5.93 -7.88
N ASN A 24 -6.95 -6.82 -8.75
CA ASN A 24 -6.18 -8.00 -9.15
C ASN A 24 -4.90 -7.64 -9.91
N ASP A 25 -4.85 -6.44 -10.51
CA ASP A 25 -3.73 -5.95 -11.31
C ASP A 25 -2.44 -5.73 -10.50
N VAL A 26 -2.54 -5.66 -9.17
CA VAL A 26 -1.39 -5.48 -8.27
C VAL A 26 -1.06 -6.72 -7.44
N ILE A 27 -1.75 -7.84 -7.67
CA ILE A 27 -1.38 -9.11 -7.04
C ILE A 27 -0.03 -9.56 -7.60
N GLY A 28 0.92 -9.85 -6.72
CA GLY A 28 2.31 -10.17 -7.05
C GLY A 28 3.26 -8.98 -6.93
N GLU A 29 2.74 -7.75 -6.80
CA GLU A 29 3.55 -6.55 -6.60
C GLU A 29 4.05 -6.42 -5.16
N SER A 30 5.10 -5.63 -4.97
CA SER A 30 5.64 -5.33 -3.64
C SER A 30 4.99 -4.07 -3.08
N TYR A 31 4.85 -4.00 -1.75
CA TYR A 31 4.41 -2.80 -1.06
C TYR A 31 5.38 -2.44 0.07
N GLN A 32 5.37 -1.18 0.44
CA GLN A 32 6.12 -0.65 1.59
C GLN A 32 5.27 0.34 2.38
N ILE A 33 5.46 0.37 3.68
CA ILE A 33 4.93 1.40 4.56
C ILE A 33 6.08 2.29 4.97
N VAL A 34 5.94 3.59 4.72
CA VAL A 34 6.93 4.60 5.10
C VAL A 34 6.35 5.57 6.12
N ASN A 35 7.17 6.00 7.06
CA ASN A 35 6.78 7.05 8.02
C ASN A 35 6.91 8.45 7.40
N GLN A 36 6.47 9.48 8.14
CA GLN A 36 6.58 10.89 7.72
C GLN A 36 8.02 11.39 7.44
N LEU A 37 9.04 10.65 7.88
CA LEU A 37 10.46 10.95 7.61
C LEU A 37 10.98 10.22 6.36
N GLY A 38 10.13 9.44 5.68
CA GLY A 38 10.51 8.62 4.52
C GLY A 38 11.24 7.34 4.88
N GLN A 39 11.28 6.94 6.16
CA GLN A 39 11.88 5.69 6.57
C GLN A 39 10.90 4.54 6.32
N VAL A 40 11.40 3.46 5.73
CA VAL A 40 10.63 2.23 5.51
C VAL A 40 10.48 1.49 6.84
N VAL A 41 9.23 1.29 7.27
CA VAL A 41 8.88 0.64 8.53
C VAL A 41 8.42 -0.80 8.30
N LEU A 42 7.77 -1.07 7.16
CA LEU A 42 7.32 -2.41 6.79
C LEU A 42 7.42 -2.58 5.28
N THR A 43 7.79 -3.78 4.83
CA THR A 43 7.77 -4.18 3.42
C THR A 43 7.13 -5.54 3.28
N GLY A 44 6.44 -5.78 2.18
CA GLY A 44 5.88 -7.09 1.89
C GLY A 44 5.45 -7.24 0.44
N LYS A 45 4.78 -8.35 0.16
CA LYS A 45 4.24 -8.68 -1.15
C LYS A 45 2.73 -8.81 -1.09
N ILE A 46 2.05 -8.37 -2.14
CA ILE A 46 0.61 -8.50 -2.27
C ILE A 46 0.31 -9.90 -2.83
N ASP A 47 0.11 -10.87 -1.94
CA ASP A 47 -0.17 -12.25 -2.37
C ASP A 47 -1.64 -12.49 -2.69
N ASN A 48 -2.54 -11.66 -2.15
CA ASN A 48 -3.98 -11.81 -2.30
C ASN A 48 -4.68 -10.46 -2.40
N LYS A 49 -5.91 -10.50 -2.93
CA LYS A 49 -6.80 -9.34 -3.07
C LYS A 49 -7.08 -8.64 -1.73
N ASN A 50 -7.18 -9.43 -0.66
CA ASN A 50 -7.35 -8.93 0.70
C ASN A 50 -6.11 -9.32 1.51
N LEU A 51 -5.50 -8.34 2.13
CA LEU A 51 -4.32 -8.49 2.96
C LEU A 51 -4.54 -7.81 4.31
N ILE A 52 -3.95 -8.40 5.34
CA ILE A 52 -4.00 -7.90 6.71
C ILE A 52 -2.57 -7.52 7.08
N LEU A 53 -2.37 -6.25 7.40
CA LEU A 53 -1.09 -5.72 7.85
C LEU A 53 -1.10 -5.62 9.37
N ASP A 54 -0.12 -6.25 10.00
CA ASP A 54 0.13 -6.12 11.44
C ASP A 54 0.96 -4.86 11.69
N LEU A 55 0.34 -3.89 12.36
CA LEU A 55 0.91 -2.60 12.75
C LEU A 55 1.03 -2.48 14.28
N ALA A 56 0.77 -3.55 15.05
CA ALA A 56 0.73 -3.50 16.51
C ALA A 56 2.07 -3.08 17.15
N ASN A 57 3.19 -3.39 16.47
CA ASN A 57 4.54 -3.06 16.94
C ASN A 57 5.08 -1.74 16.37
N ILE A 58 4.26 -0.96 15.68
CA ILE A 58 4.67 0.31 15.06
C ILE A 58 4.21 1.47 15.95
N GLU A 59 5.07 2.48 16.11
CA GLU A 59 4.73 3.67 16.90
C GLU A 59 3.52 4.41 16.31
N LYS A 60 2.73 5.06 17.15
CA LYS A 60 1.59 5.86 16.67
C LYS A 60 2.09 7.04 15.85
N GLY A 61 1.58 7.18 14.63
CA GLY A 61 2.02 8.24 13.73
C GLY A 61 1.29 8.23 12.39
N ILE A 62 1.75 9.09 11.49
CA ILE A 62 1.28 9.17 10.11
C ILE A 62 2.19 8.31 9.24
N TYR A 63 1.56 7.44 8.45
CA TYR A 63 2.23 6.51 7.57
C TYR A 63 1.64 6.58 6.16
N ILE A 64 2.49 6.29 5.18
CA ILE A 64 2.13 6.21 3.76
C ILE A 64 2.33 4.76 3.32
N LEU A 65 1.27 4.17 2.76
CA LEU A 65 1.33 2.87 2.09
C LEU A 65 1.63 3.10 0.62
N GLU A 66 2.76 2.58 0.15
CA GLU A 66 3.19 2.63 -1.23
C GLU A 66 3.15 1.24 -1.85
N VAL A 67 2.48 1.10 -3.00
CA VAL A 67 2.49 -0.12 -3.81
C VAL A 67 3.42 0.12 -5.00
N GLN A 68 4.49 -0.66 -5.09
CA GLN A 68 5.44 -0.59 -6.19
C GLN A 68 4.83 -1.30 -7.40
N THR A 69 4.04 -0.58 -8.20
CA THR A 69 3.53 -1.11 -9.46
C THR A 69 4.56 -0.91 -10.56
N VAL A 70 4.63 -1.85 -11.50
CA VAL A 70 5.57 -1.78 -12.64
C VAL A 70 5.22 -0.64 -13.63
N LYS A 71 4.08 0.06 -13.47
CA LYS A 71 3.62 1.10 -14.41
C LYS A 71 3.74 2.52 -13.85
N LYS A 72 4.92 3.13 -14.04
CA LYS A 72 5.06 4.59 -14.09
C LYS A 72 4.53 5.08 -15.44
N GLU A 73 3.27 5.52 -15.49
CA GLU A 73 2.75 6.21 -16.68
C GLU A 73 3.06 7.72 -16.58
N LEU A 74 4.00 8.18 -17.42
CA LEU A 74 4.35 9.58 -17.61
C LEU A 74 3.61 10.13 -18.84
N PHE A 75 2.66 11.04 -18.62
CA PHE A 75 1.99 11.76 -19.72
C PHE A 75 2.55 13.18 -19.84
N LYS A 76 3.17 13.49 -20.97
CA LYS A 76 3.54 14.86 -21.37
C LYS A 76 2.44 15.39 -22.28
N ILE A 77 1.81 16.50 -21.89
CA ILE A 77 0.84 17.21 -22.71
C ILE A 77 1.60 18.31 -23.47
N LEU A 78 1.41 18.39 -24.79
CA LEU A 78 1.85 19.49 -25.66
C LEU A 78 0.74 20.55 -25.74
#